data_AF-A0AA86R2Z3-F1
#
_entry.id   AF-A0AA86R2Z3-F1
#
_cell.length_a   1.000
_cell.length_b   1.000
_cell.length_c   1.000
_cell.angle_alpha   90.00
_cell.angle_beta   90.00
_cell.angle_gamma   90.00
#
_symmetry.space_group_name_H-M   'P 1'
#
loop_
_entity.id
_entity.type
_entity.pdbx_description
1 polymer ?
#
loop_
_entity_poly.entity_id
_entity_poly.type
_entity_poly.pdbx_seq_one_letter_code
_entity_poly.pdbx_strand_id
1 'polypeptide(L)'
;MYFLYESSTGLSLFKVGSENTDLKLVNTYNFANNEEALQHQDLIKTKTLDLLVQDLKKPKIKVSCSNVAKFIKKQYDISAKELDDPKEILELINKQFFNTNQQEIVQNQLSLSHKMSRYQLKINSESVDQLIVESVTLLLKSDEEINSFNAKLMEWVVWSFPEVVKAFQLTDFVRINSIIGGNKRNVSNIELERYFDDDQINFIKQIALTSCGTDISDEDTQRIKALSNQILELQKIQYQLKNYIETRMQCIAPNLSDLVGPMVAAKLLSRAKSLRNLAKAPASTIQILGAEMTLFNSQRDGEDNPKYGFLYQAELIQEVEKEMRGKVARQVACQAAIRIRQDVFGSKDEQDQNRQNANKLIKLQQYKEKQQLKETIQPKAQEVVQEQKEIDMFDVVFLEPSKKRQ
;
A
#
# COMPACT_ATOMS: atom_id res chain seq x y z
N MET A 1 -6.15 30.28 51.08
CA MET A 1 -6.19 28.92 50.47
C MET A 1 -5.43 28.98 49.17
N TYR A 2 -4.99 27.86 48.60
CA TYR A 2 -4.31 27.84 47.30
C TYR A 2 -5.18 27.18 46.24
N PHE A 3 -5.13 27.66 45.02
CA PHE A 3 -5.81 27.10 43.86
C PHE A 3 -4.77 26.71 42.82
N LEU A 4 -4.80 25.46 42.37
CA LEU A 4 -3.94 24.97 41.30
C LEU A 4 -4.68 25.13 39.97
N TYR A 5 -4.12 25.94 39.08
CA TYR A 5 -4.60 26.16 37.73
C TYR A 5 -3.69 25.47 36.72
N GLU A 6 -4.29 24.74 35.79
CA GLU A 6 -3.60 24.06 34.71
C GLU A 6 -3.98 24.73 33.38
N SER A 7 -2.95 25.10 32.61
CA SER A 7 -3.10 25.65 31.27
C SER A 7 -2.23 24.88 30.29
N SER A 8 -2.47 25.10 28.99
CA SER A 8 -1.62 24.54 27.92
C SER A 8 -0.16 25.02 27.97
N THR A 9 0.11 26.12 28.68
CA THR A 9 1.45 26.72 28.78
C THR A 9 2.14 26.34 30.08
N GLY A 10 1.42 25.83 31.10
CA GLY A 10 2.02 25.56 32.39
C GLY A 10 1.03 25.28 33.53
N LEU A 11 1.60 25.15 34.73
CA LEU A 11 0.89 25.02 36.01
C LEU A 11 1.11 26.28 36.83
N SER A 12 0.03 26.86 37.34
CA SER A 12 0.09 28.09 38.14
C SER A 12 -0.61 27.89 39.48
N LEU A 13 0.02 28.39 40.54
CA LEU A 13 -0.55 28.36 41.88
C LEU A 13 -1.00 29.76 42.30
N PHE A 14 -2.27 29.90 42.62
CA PHE A 14 -2.87 31.15 43.08
C PHE A 14 -3.22 31.08 44.56
N LYS A 15 -2.96 32.14 45.31
CA LYS A 15 -3.46 32.32 46.68
C LYS A 15 -4.78 33.07 46.62
N VAL A 16 -5.82 32.44 47.17
CA VAL A 16 -7.16 33.02 47.30
C VAL A 16 -7.23 33.83 48.60
N GLY A 17 -7.59 35.11 48.48
CA GLY A 17 -7.87 36.03 49.58
C GLY A 17 -9.20 35.73 50.31
N SER A 18 -9.54 36.56 51.30
CA SER A 18 -10.72 36.36 52.18
C SER A 18 -12.07 36.49 51.49
N GLU A 19 -12.15 37.14 50.32
CA GLU A 19 -13.40 37.41 49.60
C GLU A 19 -13.60 36.57 48.31
N ASN A 20 -12.79 35.54 48.06
CA ASN A 20 -12.78 34.74 46.81
C ASN A 20 -12.54 35.53 45.49
N THR A 21 -12.54 36.86 45.53
CA THR A 21 -12.37 37.79 44.40
C THR A 21 -10.91 38.16 44.12
N ASP A 22 -10.07 38.17 45.17
CA ASP A 22 -8.65 38.52 45.08
C ASP A 22 -7.76 37.29 44.91
N LEU A 23 -7.22 37.12 43.71
CA LEU A 23 -6.26 36.07 43.36
C LEU A 23 -4.85 36.67 43.24
N LYS A 24 -3.93 36.21 44.08
CA LYS A 24 -2.50 36.56 43.96
C LYS A 24 -1.74 35.37 43.41
N LEU A 25 -1.01 35.58 42.31
CA LEU A 25 -0.12 34.58 41.75
C LEU A 25 1.04 34.31 42.73
N VAL A 26 1.28 33.05 43.05
CA VAL A 26 2.32 32.62 44.00
C VAL A 26 3.51 32.09 43.23
N ASN A 27 3.32 30.98 42.51
CA ASN A 27 4.33 30.32 41.70
C ASN A 27 3.75 29.93 40.34
N THR A 28 4.58 30.00 39.30
CA THR A 28 4.27 29.53 37.95
C THR A 28 5.34 28.58 37.47
N TYR A 29 4.91 27.48 36.86
CA TYR A 29 5.75 26.56 36.13
C TYR A 29 5.32 26.58 34.67
N ASN A 30 6.11 27.21 33.81
CA ASN A 30 5.87 27.22 32.38
C ASN A 30 6.53 26.00 31.74
N PHE A 31 5.81 25.28 30.88
CA PHE A 31 6.38 24.18 30.10
C PHE A 31 7.39 24.75 29.10
N ALA A 32 8.56 24.13 29.00
CA ALA A 32 9.59 24.56 28.06
C ALA A 32 9.23 24.20 26.62
N ASN A 33 8.57 23.06 26.42
CA ASN A 33 8.18 22.54 25.11
C ASN A 33 6.79 21.88 25.15
N ASN A 34 6.08 21.89 24.01
CA ASN A 34 4.77 21.23 23.89
C ASN A 34 4.83 19.70 24.08
N GLU A 35 6.02 19.08 24.01
CA GLU A 35 6.21 17.67 24.34
C GLU A 35 6.19 17.40 25.84
N GLU A 36 6.75 18.33 26.63
CA GLU A 36 6.67 18.29 28.08
C GLU A 36 5.21 18.44 28.53
N ALA A 37 4.48 19.38 27.93
CA ALA A 37 3.05 19.55 28.16
C ALA A 37 2.25 18.26 27.84
N LEU A 38 2.59 17.55 26.76
CA LEU A 38 1.96 16.26 26.43
C LEU A 38 2.27 15.17 27.47
N GLN A 39 3.49 15.13 28.01
CA GLN A 39 3.86 14.17 29.05
C GLN A 39 3.15 14.41 30.39
N HIS A 40 2.75 15.66 30.64
CA HIS A 40 1.98 16.06 31.82
C HIS A 40 0.47 15.80 31.70
N GLN A 41 -0.04 15.43 30.52
CA GLN A 41 -1.45 15.10 30.29
C GLN A 41 -1.94 13.90 31.12
N ASP A 42 -1.19 12.80 31.12
CA ASP A 42 -1.66 11.54 31.71
C ASP A 42 -1.46 11.49 33.23
N LEU A 43 -0.41 12.15 33.72
CA LEU A 43 -0.06 12.26 35.13
C LEU A 43 0.56 13.64 35.33
N ILE A 44 0.04 14.41 36.28
CA ILE A 44 0.83 15.46 36.91
C ILE A 44 1.98 14.73 37.63
N LYS A 45 3.07 14.44 36.92
CA LYS A 45 4.20 13.72 37.47
C LYS A 45 4.77 14.54 38.64
N THR A 46 4.96 13.84 39.75
CA THR A 46 5.43 14.32 41.06
C THR A 46 6.43 15.48 41.02
N LYS A 47 7.42 15.42 40.13
CA LYS A 47 8.52 16.40 40.09
C LYS A 47 8.09 17.85 39.82
N THR A 48 7.00 18.11 39.09
CA THR A 48 6.56 19.48 38.83
C THR A 48 5.72 20.06 39.96
N LEU A 49 4.95 19.21 40.66
CA LEU A 49 4.23 19.61 41.86
C LEU A 49 5.20 19.86 43.03
N ASP A 50 6.30 19.12 43.13
CA ASP A 50 7.33 19.33 44.15
C ASP A 50 7.84 20.79 44.12
N LEU A 51 8.17 21.31 42.93
CA LEU A 51 8.65 22.69 42.74
C LEU A 51 7.60 23.75 43.11
N LEU A 52 6.31 23.44 42.94
CA LEU A 52 5.22 24.38 43.25
C LEU A 52 4.83 24.38 44.73
N VAL A 53 5.13 23.30 45.46
CA VAL A 53 4.64 23.04 46.82
C VAL A 53 5.73 23.18 47.89
N GLN A 54 7.02 23.10 47.53
CA GLN A 54 8.17 23.15 48.46
C GLN A 54 8.16 24.35 49.42
N ASP A 55 7.60 25.50 49.01
CA ASP A 55 7.61 26.73 49.82
C ASP A 55 6.41 26.88 50.78
N LEU A 56 5.47 25.92 50.79
CA LEU A 56 4.17 26.08 51.45
C LEU A 56 4.07 25.29 52.77
N LYS A 57 4.02 26.01 53.90
CA LYS A 57 3.75 25.43 55.22
C LYS A 57 2.25 25.02 55.35
N LYS A 58 1.95 23.73 55.21
CA LYS A 58 0.62 23.08 55.36
C LYS A 58 -0.55 23.76 54.59
N PRO A 59 -0.52 23.80 53.25
CA PRO A 59 -1.55 24.46 52.45
C PRO A 59 -2.87 23.67 52.39
N LYS A 60 -4.01 24.37 52.39
CA LYS A 60 -5.28 23.84 51.86
C LYS A 60 -5.33 24.16 50.37
N ILE A 61 -5.21 23.14 49.52
CA ILE A 61 -5.21 23.28 48.05
C ILE A 61 -6.60 22.95 47.53
N LYS A 62 -7.14 23.80 46.65
CA LYS A 62 -8.33 23.53 45.87
C LYS A 62 -7.92 23.19 44.43
N VAL A 63 -8.54 22.15 43.87
CA VAL A 63 -8.25 21.64 42.52
C VAL A 63 -9.55 21.53 41.74
N SER A 64 -9.45 21.63 40.41
CA SER A 64 -10.57 21.51 39.47
C SER A 64 -11.21 20.12 39.41
N CYS A 65 -10.47 19.04 39.72
CA CYS A 65 -10.95 17.67 39.59
C CYS A 65 -10.70 16.82 40.84
N SER A 66 -11.70 16.03 41.23
CA SER A 66 -11.65 15.08 42.34
C SER A 66 -10.50 14.06 42.26
N ASN A 67 -10.19 13.55 41.06
CA ASN A 67 -9.13 12.54 40.87
C ASN A 67 -7.74 13.09 41.18
N VAL A 68 -7.47 14.32 40.73
CA VAL A 68 -6.20 15.02 41.02
C VAL A 68 -6.11 15.33 42.52
N ALA A 69 -7.21 15.74 43.16
CA ALA A 69 -7.25 15.96 44.61
C ALA A 69 -6.95 14.68 45.42
N LYS A 70 -7.47 13.52 44.98
CA LYS A 70 -7.16 12.21 45.59
C LYS A 70 -5.68 11.84 45.42
N PHE A 71 -5.11 12.12 44.25
CA PHE A 71 -3.70 11.86 43.96
C PHE A 71 -2.77 12.72 44.84
N ILE A 72 -3.04 14.03 44.95
CA ILE A 72 -2.26 14.96 45.78
C ILE A 72 -2.34 14.58 47.26
N LYS A 73 -3.53 14.20 47.76
CA LYS A 73 -3.69 13.70 49.13
C LYS A 73 -2.83 12.47 49.41
N LYS A 74 -2.78 11.51 48.48
CA LYS A 74 -2.02 10.27 48.63
C LYS A 74 -0.51 10.48 48.59
N GLN A 75 -0.03 11.39 47.75
CA GLN A 75 1.42 11.57 47.55
C GLN A 75 2.07 12.57 48.51
N TYR A 76 1.36 13.63 48.90
CA TYR A 76 1.96 14.75 49.64
C TYR A 76 1.41 14.91 51.07
N ASP A 77 0.42 14.12 51.47
CA ASP A 77 -0.27 14.25 52.77
C ASP A 77 -0.84 15.67 53.01
N ILE A 78 -1.22 16.35 51.92
CA ILE A 78 -1.79 17.70 51.90
C ILE A 78 -3.31 17.63 51.79
N SER A 79 -4.02 18.48 52.55
CA SER A 79 -5.48 18.59 52.46
C SER A 79 -5.92 19.25 51.14
N ALA A 80 -6.16 18.44 50.10
CA ALA A 80 -6.72 18.87 48.83
C ALA A 80 -8.25 18.69 48.77
N LYS A 81 -9.00 19.73 48.40
CA LYS A 81 -10.46 19.65 48.18
C LYS A 81 -10.81 20.05 46.75
N GLU A 82 -11.91 19.54 46.25
CA GLU A 82 -12.48 20.01 44.98
C GLU A 82 -13.07 21.41 45.19
N LEU A 83 -13.05 22.21 44.13
CA LEU A 83 -13.64 23.54 44.13
C LEU A 83 -15.14 23.45 43.84
N ASP A 84 -15.98 24.09 44.65
CA ASP A 84 -17.43 24.02 44.53
C ASP A 84 -17.93 24.67 43.22
N ASP A 85 -17.37 25.83 42.83
CA ASP A 85 -17.63 26.51 41.55
C ASP A 85 -16.33 26.86 40.80
N PRO A 86 -15.84 25.97 39.90
CA PRO A 86 -14.61 26.21 39.16
C PRO A 86 -14.72 27.32 38.12
N LYS A 87 -15.91 27.57 37.56
CA LYS A 87 -16.11 28.50 36.44
C LYS A 87 -15.81 29.95 36.79
N GLU A 88 -16.25 30.42 37.96
CA GLU A 88 -16.05 31.82 38.38
C GLU A 88 -14.57 32.14 38.59
N ILE A 89 -13.83 31.24 39.24
CA ILE A 89 -12.40 31.41 39.48
C ILE A 89 -11.60 31.32 38.17
N LEU A 90 -12.00 30.45 37.23
CA LEU A 90 -11.40 30.38 35.90
C LEU A 90 -11.64 31.67 35.10
N GLU A 91 -12.85 32.23 35.15
CA GLU A 91 -13.15 33.51 34.50
C GLU A 91 -12.34 34.67 35.11
N LEU A 92 -12.18 34.70 36.43
CA LEU A 92 -11.38 35.71 37.11
C LEU A 92 -9.89 35.63 36.73
N ILE A 93 -9.33 34.40 36.67
CA ILE A 93 -7.96 34.17 36.22
C ILE A 93 -7.79 34.67 34.77
N ASN A 94 -8.73 34.34 33.89
CA ASN A 94 -8.73 34.77 32.49
C ASN A 94 -8.81 36.29 32.35
N LYS A 95 -9.68 36.95 33.11
CA LYS A 95 -9.85 38.41 33.08
C LYS A 95 -8.64 39.16 33.66
N GLN A 96 -8.00 38.64 34.72
CA GLN A 96 -6.92 39.34 35.42
C GLN A 96 -5.53 39.10 34.80
N PHE A 97 -5.24 37.90 34.27
CA PHE A 97 -3.87 37.51 33.91
C PHE A 97 -3.63 37.26 32.42
N PHE A 98 -4.67 37.00 31.62
CA PHE A 98 -4.50 36.53 30.24
C PHE A 98 -4.91 37.53 29.13
N ASN A 99 -5.26 38.77 29.48
CA ASN A 99 -5.77 39.75 28.50
C ASN A 99 -4.75 40.29 27.48
N THR A 100 -3.44 40.10 27.67
CA THR A 100 -2.41 40.69 26.78
C THR A 100 -1.79 39.72 25.76
N ASN A 101 -1.79 38.40 26.02
CA ASN A 101 -1.17 37.38 25.14
C ASN A 101 -2.17 36.30 24.63
N GLN A 102 -3.43 36.69 24.37
CA GLN A 102 -4.47 35.72 23.99
C GLN A 102 -4.14 34.92 22.72
N GLN A 103 -3.48 35.53 21.74
CA GLN A 103 -3.15 34.86 20.47
C GLN A 103 -2.11 33.74 20.65
N GLU A 104 -1.05 33.98 21.42
CA GLU A 104 -0.02 32.97 21.69
C GLU A 104 -0.58 31.80 22.50
N ILE A 105 -1.48 32.08 23.45
CA ILE A 105 -2.14 31.05 24.26
C ILE A 105 -3.02 30.18 23.37
N VAL A 106 -3.84 30.77 22.49
CA VAL A 106 -4.70 30.03 21.57
C VAL A 106 -3.86 29.19 20.59
N GLN A 107 -2.74 29.71 20.08
CA GLN A 107 -1.82 28.96 19.23
C GLN A 107 -1.18 27.78 19.98
N ASN A 108 -0.77 27.99 21.23
CA ASN A 108 -0.21 26.94 22.08
C ASN A 108 -1.26 25.87 22.41
N GLN A 109 -2.50 26.26 22.74
CA GLN A 109 -3.64 25.36 22.92
C GLN A 109 -3.91 24.53 21.67
N LEU A 110 -3.93 25.15 20.49
CA LEU A 110 -4.12 24.45 19.21
C LEU A 110 -2.98 23.47 18.93
N SER A 111 -1.73 23.89 19.19
CA SER A 111 -0.57 23.03 18.96
C SER A 111 -0.55 21.82 19.90
N LEU A 112 -0.94 22.02 21.16
CA LEU A 112 -1.06 20.95 22.15
C LEU A 112 -2.23 20.03 21.79
N SER A 113 -3.40 20.57 21.42
CA SER A 113 -4.56 19.75 21.02
C SER A 113 -4.28 18.90 19.78
N HIS A 114 -3.58 19.44 18.79
CA HIS A 114 -3.11 18.67 17.63
C HIS A 114 -2.12 17.58 18.04
N LYS A 115 -1.17 17.86 18.94
CA LYS A 115 -0.21 16.86 19.44
C LYS A 115 -0.91 15.77 20.26
N MET A 116 -1.83 16.13 21.15
CA MET A 116 -2.65 15.19 21.92
C MET A 116 -3.47 14.29 21.00
N SER A 117 -4.19 14.90 20.05
CA SER A 117 -4.97 14.16 19.04
C SER A 117 -4.07 13.24 18.24
N ARG A 118 -2.90 13.72 17.78
CA ARG A 118 -1.92 12.88 17.07
C ARG A 118 -1.32 11.80 17.94
N TYR A 119 -1.13 12.00 19.24
CA TYR A 119 -0.62 10.98 20.15
C TYR A 119 -1.65 9.87 20.33
N GLN A 120 -2.90 10.23 20.58
CA GLN A 120 -4.03 9.30 20.61
C GLN A 120 -4.26 8.62 19.26
N LEU A 121 -4.08 9.34 18.15
CA LEU A 121 -4.19 8.79 16.80
C LEU A 121 -2.94 8.03 16.33
N LYS A 122 -1.74 8.26 16.87
CA LYS A 122 -0.53 7.46 16.56
C LYS A 122 -0.69 6.03 17.04
N ILE A 123 -1.57 5.80 18.02
CA ILE A 123 -2.05 4.47 18.41
C ILE A 123 -2.87 3.83 17.26
N ASN A 124 -3.45 4.65 16.36
CA ASN A 124 -4.22 4.25 15.17
C ASN A 124 -3.49 4.63 13.86
N SER A 125 -2.56 3.78 13.43
CA SER A 125 -1.60 3.95 12.33
C SER A 125 -2.18 4.07 10.90
N GLU A 126 -2.94 5.11 10.58
CA GLU A 126 -3.76 5.17 9.33
C GLU A 126 -3.28 6.08 8.21
N SER A 127 -2.07 6.62 8.32
CA SER A 127 -1.51 7.49 7.26
C SER A 127 -0.74 6.73 6.17
N VAL A 128 -0.58 5.42 6.32
CA VAL A 128 0.30 4.63 5.43
C VAL A 128 -0.36 4.31 4.09
N ASP A 129 -1.67 4.07 4.08
CA ASP A 129 -2.42 3.64 2.90
C ASP A 129 -2.45 4.69 1.79
N GLN A 130 -2.44 5.98 2.17
CA GLN A 130 -2.49 7.10 1.22
C GLN A 130 -1.24 7.13 0.32
N LEU A 131 -0.08 6.74 0.84
CA LEU A 131 1.15 6.65 0.05
C LEU A 131 1.04 5.58 -1.04
N ILE A 132 0.36 4.46 -0.75
CA ILE A 132 0.14 3.41 -1.76
C ILE A 132 -0.84 3.90 -2.83
N VAL A 133 -1.93 4.54 -2.43
CA VAL A 133 -2.92 5.10 -3.37
C VAL A 133 -2.26 6.06 -4.36
N GLU A 134 -1.41 6.95 -3.87
CA GLU A 134 -0.66 7.88 -4.73
C GLU A 134 0.34 7.13 -5.62
N SER A 135 1.05 6.13 -5.07
CA SER A 135 2.01 5.33 -5.84
C SER A 135 1.35 4.57 -6.98
N VAL A 136 0.15 4.00 -6.78
CA VAL A 136 -0.62 3.31 -7.83
C VAL A 136 -1.10 4.31 -8.88
N THR A 137 -1.55 5.49 -8.46
CA THR A 137 -1.97 6.55 -9.39
C THR A 137 -0.81 7.02 -10.25
N LEU A 138 0.37 7.21 -9.66
CA LEU A 138 1.60 7.55 -10.36
C LEU A 138 2.00 6.43 -11.34
N LEU A 139 1.88 5.18 -10.93
CA LEU A 139 2.19 4.04 -11.79
C LEU A 139 1.32 4.01 -13.06
N LEU A 140 0.01 4.21 -12.91
CA LEU A 140 -0.92 4.25 -14.05
C LEU A 140 -0.63 5.42 -14.99
N LYS A 141 -0.36 6.61 -14.45
CA LYS A 141 0.03 7.77 -15.28
C LYS A 141 1.36 7.53 -15.99
N SER A 142 2.33 6.94 -15.31
CA SER A 142 3.62 6.61 -15.90
C SER A 142 3.47 5.61 -17.06
N ASP A 143 2.55 4.64 -16.96
CA ASP A 143 2.23 3.73 -18.08
C ASP A 143 1.68 4.49 -19.30
N GLU A 144 0.74 5.41 -19.08
CA GLU A 144 0.18 6.25 -20.15
C GLU A 144 1.26 7.14 -20.80
N GLU A 145 2.12 7.75 -20.00
CA GLU A 145 3.22 8.59 -20.46
C GLU A 145 4.27 7.80 -21.25
N ILE A 146 4.69 6.63 -20.75
CA ILE A 146 5.63 5.75 -21.46
C ILE A 146 5.05 5.35 -22.82
N ASN A 147 3.76 5.01 -22.88
CA ASN A 147 3.11 4.67 -24.15
C ASN A 147 3.05 5.86 -25.11
N SER A 148 2.76 7.06 -24.61
CA SER A 148 2.78 8.30 -25.40
C SER A 148 4.20 8.59 -25.95
N PHE A 149 5.23 8.49 -25.11
CA PHE A 149 6.61 8.67 -25.54
C PHE A 149 7.08 7.61 -26.54
N ASN A 150 6.67 6.36 -26.35
CA ASN A 150 6.92 5.28 -27.29
C ASN A 150 6.31 5.56 -28.66
N ALA A 151 5.07 6.03 -28.71
CA ALA A 151 4.42 6.43 -29.97
C ALA A 151 5.19 7.57 -30.67
N LYS A 152 5.63 8.59 -29.91
CA LYS A 152 6.41 9.72 -30.44
C LYS A 152 7.80 9.31 -30.93
N LEU A 153 8.47 8.42 -30.19
CA LEU A 153 9.76 7.87 -30.60
C LEU A 153 9.60 7.09 -31.92
N MET A 154 8.55 6.28 -32.06
CA MET A 154 8.26 5.58 -33.31
C MET A 154 8.02 6.57 -34.46
N GLU A 155 7.17 7.58 -34.28
CA GLU A 155 6.93 8.60 -35.30
C GLU A 155 8.22 9.27 -35.78
N TRP A 156 9.15 9.62 -34.88
CA TRP A 156 10.44 10.23 -35.23
C TRP A 156 11.35 9.27 -35.98
N VAL A 157 11.49 8.04 -35.48
CA VAL A 157 12.39 7.05 -36.07
C VAL A 157 11.87 6.59 -37.44
N VAL A 158 10.55 6.55 -37.68
CA VAL A 158 9.97 6.17 -38.99
C VAL A 158 10.53 6.99 -40.16
N TRP A 159 10.88 8.27 -39.95
CA TRP A 159 11.51 9.09 -41.00
C TRP A 159 12.91 8.60 -41.37
N SER A 160 13.70 8.28 -40.36
CA SER A 160 15.11 7.88 -40.51
C SER A 160 15.31 6.39 -40.81
N PHE A 161 14.56 5.52 -40.13
CA PHE A 161 14.75 4.08 -40.10
C PHE A 161 13.42 3.32 -39.92
N PRO A 162 12.52 3.34 -40.91
CA PRO A 162 11.18 2.75 -40.81
C PRO A 162 11.18 1.22 -40.65
N GLU A 163 12.20 0.54 -41.13
CA GLU A 163 12.27 -0.92 -41.11
C GLU A 163 12.50 -1.48 -39.69
N VAL A 164 13.22 -0.74 -38.82
CA VAL A 164 13.46 -1.15 -37.42
C VAL A 164 12.18 -1.14 -36.59
N VAL A 165 11.25 -0.23 -36.89
CA VAL A 165 9.95 -0.17 -36.19
C VAL A 165 9.13 -1.44 -36.44
N LYS A 166 9.26 -2.05 -37.63
CA LYS A 166 8.51 -3.27 -38.00
C LYS A 166 9.20 -4.55 -37.52
N ALA A 167 10.51 -4.52 -37.37
CA ALA A 167 11.33 -5.70 -37.11
C ALA A 167 11.39 -6.09 -35.63
N PHE A 168 11.26 -5.15 -34.70
CA PHE A 168 11.54 -5.37 -33.28
C PHE A 168 10.33 -5.13 -32.37
N GLN A 169 10.32 -5.80 -31.22
CA GLN A 169 9.38 -5.50 -30.13
C GLN A 169 9.69 -4.13 -29.52
N LEU A 170 8.70 -3.52 -28.87
CA LEU A 170 8.81 -2.14 -28.37
C LEU A 170 9.95 -1.95 -27.35
N THR A 171 10.18 -2.93 -26.48
CA THR A 171 11.28 -2.87 -25.48
C THR A 171 12.65 -2.84 -26.14
N ASP A 172 12.82 -3.66 -27.17
CA ASP A 172 14.07 -3.81 -27.90
C ASP A 172 14.30 -2.61 -28.81
N PHE A 173 13.22 -2.12 -29.44
CA PHE A 173 13.21 -0.91 -30.24
C PHE A 173 13.74 0.32 -29.47
N VAL A 174 13.29 0.54 -28.23
CA VAL A 174 13.77 1.67 -27.41
C VAL A 174 15.26 1.52 -27.07
N ARG A 175 15.71 0.29 -26.75
CA ARG A 175 17.13 0.01 -26.46
C ARG A 175 18.01 0.23 -27.68
N ILE A 176 17.60 -0.23 -28.86
CA ILE A 176 18.30 0.01 -30.13
C ILE A 176 18.45 1.52 -30.37
N ASN A 177 17.36 2.28 -30.19
CA ASN A 177 17.40 3.72 -30.44
C ASN A 177 18.16 4.53 -29.38
N SER A 178 18.31 4.04 -28.15
CA SER A 178 19.23 4.66 -27.19
C SER A 178 20.69 4.62 -27.66
N ILE A 179 21.06 3.61 -28.44
CA ILE A 179 22.43 3.40 -28.93
C ILE A 179 22.62 4.04 -30.31
N ILE A 180 21.72 3.76 -31.25
CA ILE A 180 21.86 4.14 -32.66
C ILE A 180 21.30 5.55 -32.93
N GLY A 181 20.25 5.96 -32.22
CA GLY A 181 19.63 7.28 -32.39
C GLY A 181 18.94 7.49 -33.74
N GLY A 182 18.50 6.41 -34.40
CA GLY A 182 17.91 6.47 -35.75
C GLY A 182 18.91 6.63 -36.89
N ASN A 183 20.21 6.82 -36.61
CA ASN A 183 21.22 7.00 -37.66
C ASN A 183 21.80 5.66 -38.13
N LYS A 184 21.53 5.31 -39.39
CA LYS A 184 21.95 4.05 -40.03
C LYS A 184 23.47 3.82 -40.05
N ARG A 185 24.26 4.90 -39.97
CA ARG A 185 25.73 4.85 -40.07
C ARG A 185 26.41 4.53 -38.74
N ASN A 186 25.69 4.72 -37.62
CA ASN A 186 26.26 4.63 -36.28
C ASN A 186 26.08 3.24 -35.62
N VAL A 187 25.97 2.19 -36.42
CA VAL A 187 25.87 0.80 -35.92
C VAL A 187 27.26 0.31 -35.52
N SER A 188 27.76 0.78 -34.39
CA SER A 188 28.99 0.24 -33.80
C SER A 188 28.66 -1.02 -32.98
N ASN A 189 29.40 -2.11 -33.20
CA ASN A 189 29.12 -3.43 -32.60
C ASN A 189 29.17 -3.42 -31.07
N ILE A 190 30.06 -2.63 -30.51
CA ILE A 190 30.52 -2.72 -29.12
C ILE A 190 29.41 -2.40 -28.10
N GLU A 191 28.45 -1.54 -28.46
CA GLU A 191 27.37 -1.14 -27.54
C GLU A 191 26.12 -2.03 -27.68
N LEU A 192 25.92 -2.69 -28.83
CA LEU A 192 24.77 -3.53 -29.13
C LEU A 192 24.90 -4.96 -28.56
N GLU A 193 26.13 -5.47 -28.43
CA GLU A 193 26.44 -6.77 -27.82
C GLU A 193 25.97 -6.90 -26.35
N ARG A 194 25.70 -5.78 -25.67
CA ARG A 194 25.23 -5.81 -24.27
C ARG A 194 23.76 -6.22 -24.12
N TYR A 195 22.97 -6.09 -25.18
CA TYR A 195 21.51 -6.24 -25.11
C TYR A 195 20.95 -7.26 -26.10
N PHE A 196 21.69 -7.62 -27.14
CA PHE A 196 21.22 -8.44 -28.26
C PHE A 196 22.20 -9.55 -28.59
N ASP A 197 21.66 -10.68 -29.05
CA ASP A 197 22.46 -11.80 -29.56
C ASP A 197 23.09 -11.44 -30.92
N ASP A 198 24.20 -12.11 -31.27
CA ASP A 198 24.94 -11.86 -32.51
C ASP A 198 24.06 -11.96 -33.78
N ASP A 199 23.10 -12.88 -33.78
CA ASP A 199 22.14 -13.05 -34.88
C ASP A 199 21.24 -11.82 -35.06
N GLN A 200 20.77 -11.23 -33.96
CA GLN A 200 19.94 -10.03 -33.99
C GLN A 200 20.74 -8.81 -34.43
N ILE A 201 22.00 -8.69 -33.99
CA ILE A 201 22.90 -7.61 -34.42
C ILE A 201 23.17 -7.69 -35.93
N ASN A 202 23.41 -8.89 -36.45
CA ASN A 202 23.60 -9.11 -37.88
C ASN A 202 22.34 -8.78 -38.68
N PHE A 203 21.16 -9.10 -38.14
CA PHE A 203 19.90 -8.73 -38.74
C PHE A 203 19.69 -7.21 -38.78
N ILE A 204 19.97 -6.48 -37.68
CA ILE A 204 19.91 -5.01 -37.65
C ILE A 204 20.81 -4.40 -38.73
N LYS A 205 22.03 -4.93 -38.92
CA LYS A 205 22.96 -4.46 -39.95
C LYS A 205 22.43 -4.69 -41.36
N GLN A 206 21.86 -5.87 -41.64
CA GLN A 206 21.26 -6.16 -42.94
C GLN A 206 20.10 -5.21 -43.25
N ILE A 207 19.27 -4.94 -42.24
CA ILE A 207 18.16 -3.98 -42.36
C ILE A 207 18.71 -2.57 -42.59
N ALA A 208 19.76 -2.16 -41.88
CA ALA A 208 20.40 -0.84 -42.05
C ALA A 208 20.97 -0.64 -43.47
N LEU A 209 21.58 -1.68 -44.05
CA LEU A 209 22.09 -1.66 -45.42
C LEU A 209 20.98 -1.56 -46.48
N THR A 210 19.83 -2.17 -46.22
CA THR A 210 18.69 -2.22 -47.15
C THR A 210 17.72 -1.04 -46.96
N SER A 211 17.91 -0.22 -45.92
CA SER A 211 16.94 0.77 -45.49
C SER A 211 16.79 1.96 -46.43
N CYS A 212 15.53 2.31 -46.73
CA CYS A 212 15.16 3.43 -47.60
C CYS A 212 14.95 4.77 -46.86
N GLY A 213 15.13 4.84 -45.54
CA GLY A 213 14.88 6.07 -44.76
C GLY A 213 15.82 7.24 -45.09
N THR A 214 15.51 8.44 -44.60
CA THR A 214 16.32 9.65 -44.87
C THR A 214 17.51 9.77 -43.93
N ASP A 215 18.62 10.35 -44.41
CA ASP A 215 19.73 10.73 -43.55
C ASP A 215 19.30 11.88 -42.62
N ILE A 216 19.59 11.76 -41.33
CA ILE A 216 19.27 12.74 -40.28
C ILE A 216 20.54 13.43 -39.77
N SER A 217 20.37 14.63 -39.19
CA SER A 217 21.48 15.36 -38.59
C SER A 217 21.99 14.70 -37.31
N ASP A 218 23.23 14.95 -36.94
CA ASP A 218 23.80 14.46 -35.68
C ASP A 218 23.12 15.10 -34.45
N GLU A 219 22.63 16.33 -34.57
CA GLU A 219 21.86 17.00 -33.51
C GLU A 219 20.53 16.27 -33.27
N ASP A 220 19.79 15.95 -34.32
CA ASP A 220 18.53 15.22 -34.23
C ASP A 220 18.75 13.80 -33.69
N THR A 221 19.83 13.15 -34.13
CA THR A 221 20.26 11.84 -33.62
C THR A 221 20.46 11.89 -32.11
N GLN A 222 21.13 12.92 -31.58
CA GLN A 222 21.31 13.09 -30.14
C GLN A 222 19.99 13.30 -29.39
N ARG A 223 19.03 14.03 -29.99
CA ARG A 223 17.69 14.20 -29.39
C ARG A 223 16.92 12.88 -29.32
N ILE A 224 16.97 12.05 -30.37
CA ILE A 224 16.34 10.72 -30.38
C ILE A 224 16.97 9.81 -29.32
N LYS A 225 18.31 9.83 -29.18
CA LYS A 225 19.00 9.08 -28.11
C LYS A 225 18.58 9.56 -26.72
N ALA A 226 18.51 10.88 -26.51
CA ALA A 226 18.09 11.45 -25.23
C ALA A 226 16.66 11.03 -24.85
N LEU A 227 15.72 11.10 -25.79
CA LEU A 227 14.34 10.64 -25.58
C LEU A 227 14.29 9.14 -25.25
N SER A 228 15.03 8.32 -25.99
CA SER A 228 15.12 6.88 -25.75
C SER A 228 15.66 6.57 -24.35
N ASN A 229 16.70 7.29 -23.92
CA ASN A 229 17.26 7.15 -22.57
C ASN A 229 16.25 7.54 -21.48
N GLN A 230 15.50 8.62 -21.68
CA GLN A 230 14.45 9.03 -20.75
C GLN A 230 13.35 7.96 -20.63
N ILE A 231 12.94 7.34 -21.73
CA ILE A 231 11.96 6.23 -21.70
C ILE A 231 12.52 5.06 -20.89
N LEU A 232 13.79 4.69 -21.08
CA LEU A 232 14.43 3.62 -20.30
C LEU A 232 14.51 3.96 -18.80
N GLU A 233 14.79 5.22 -18.45
CA GLU A 233 14.79 5.68 -17.06
C GLU A 233 13.39 5.61 -16.45
N LEU A 234 12.35 6.05 -17.17
CA LEU A 234 10.96 5.95 -16.72
C LEU A 234 10.54 4.49 -16.52
N GLN A 235 10.93 3.57 -17.41
CA GLN A 235 10.69 2.13 -17.24
C GLN A 235 11.37 1.58 -15.99
N LYS A 236 12.59 2.03 -15.66
CA LYS A 236 13.28 1.64 -14.41
C LYS A 236 12.52 2.14 -13.18
N ILE A 237 12.09 3.41 -13.19
CA ILE A 237 11.28 3.99 -12.09
C ILE A 237 9.97 3.21 -11.94
N GLN A 238 9.32 2.85 -13.05
CA GLN A 238 8.11 2.06 -13.04
C GLN A 238 8.31 0.70 -12.38
N TYR A 239 9.42 0.02 -12.69
CA TYR A 239 9.78 -1.26 -12.05
C TYR A 239 10.01 -1.10 -10.55
N GLN A 240 10.73 -0.04 -10.13
CA GLN A 240 10.94 0.27 -8.71
C GLN A 240 9.63 0.56 -7.98
N LEU A 241 8.70 1.29 -8.60
CA LEU A 241 7.38 1.57 -8.06
C LEU A 241 6.55 0.29 -7.88
N LYS A 242 6.59 -0.64 -8.85
CA LYS A 242 5.93 -1.95 -8.74
C LYS A 242 6.44 -2.72 -7.52
N ASN A 243 7.77 -2.87 -7.39
CA ASN A 243 8.38 -3.57 -6.26
C ASN A 243 8.06 -2.90 -4.91
N TYR A 244 8.03 -1.56 -4.88
CA TYR A 244 7.64 -0.80 -3.70
C TYR A 244 6.18 -1.08 -3.31
N ILE A 245 5.25 -1.02 -4.26
CA ILE A 245 3.83 -1.32 -4.03
C ILE A 245 3.66 -2.75 -3.53
N GLU A 246 4.35 -3.72 -4.12
CA GLU A 246 4.26 -5.13 -3.71
C GLU A 246 4.70 -5.34 -2.27
N THR A 247 5.88 -4.83 -1.90
CA THR A 247 6.43 -4.95 -0.55
C THR A 247 5.52 -4.27 0.47
N ARG A 248 5.02 -3.06 0.16
CA ARG A 248 4.18 -2.28 1.08
C ARG A 248 2.79 -2.85 1.24
N MET A 249 2.19 -3.36 0.16
CA MET A 249 0.87 -3.97 0.20
C MET A 249 0.89 -5.27 1.03
N GLN A 250 1.95 -6.07 0.95
CA GLN A 250 2.15 -7.23 1.83
C GLN A 250 2.27 -6.84 3.31
N CYS A 251 2.84 -5.68 3.64
CA CYS A 251 2.91 -5.20 5.02
C CYS A 251 1.55 -4.68 5.54
N ILE A 252 0.75 -4.04 4.69
CA ILE A 252 -0.49 -3.37 5.09
C ILE A 252 -1.70 -4.32 5.05
N ALA A 253 -1.84 -5.09 3.98
CA ALA A 253 -2.97 -5.98 3.75
C ALA A 253 -2.46 -7.35 3.26
N PRO A 254 -1.84 -8.16 4.14
CA PRO A 254 -1.30 -9.46 3.78
C PRO A 254 -2.40 -10.43 3.32
N ASN A 255 -3.54 -10.50 4.01
CA ASN A 255 -4.57 -11.50 3.68
C ASN A 255 -5.24 -11.22 2.33
N LEU A 256 -5.46 -9.94 2.00
CA LEU A 256 -5.94 -9.54 0.67
C LEU A 256 -4.89 -9.83 -0.42
N SER A 257 -3.63 -9.49 -0.16
CA SER A 257 -2.52 -9.71 -1.11
C SER A 257 -2.37 -11.19 -1.45
N ASP A 258 -2.48 -12.07 -0.46
CA ASP A 258 -2.41 -13.52 -0.65
C ASP A 258 -3.57 -14.09 -1.46
N LEU A 259 -4.73 -13.41 -1.49
CA LEU A 259 -5.91 -13.87 -2.24
C LEU A 259 -5.86 -13.44 -3.71
N VAL A 260 -5.60 -12.16 -3.96
CA VAL A 260 -5.83 -11.54 -5.28
C VAL A 260 -4.51 -11.14 -5.96
N GLY A 261 -3.41 -11.14 -5.22
CA GLY A 261 -2.13 -10.59 -5.62
C GLY A 261 -1.97 -9.13 -5.19
N PRO A 262 -0.75 -8.70 -4.82
CA PRO A 262 -0.49 -7.37 -4.27
C PRO A 262 -0.82 -6.24 -5.25
N MET A 263 -0.59 -6.43 -6.56
CA MET A 263 -0.84 -5.42 -7.58
C MET A 263 -2.35 -5.16 -7.79
N VAL A 264 -3.16 -6.22 -7.80
CA VAL A 264 -4.62 -6.09 -7.93
C VAL A 264 -5.21 -5.52 -6.63
N ALA A 265 -4.71 -5.94 -5.47
CA ALA A 265 -5.08 -5.36 -4.18
C ALA A 265 -4.81 -3.85 -4.14
N ALA A 266 -3.66 -3.40 -4.64
CA ALA A 266 -3.31 -1.99 -4.73
C ALA A 266 -4.25 -1.20 -5.66
N LYS A 267 -4.67 -1.78 -6.80
CA LYS A 267 -5.67 -1.17 -7.69
C LYS A 267 -7.05 -1.02 -7.02
N LEU A 268 -7.50 -2.04 -6.29
CA LEU A 268 -8.74 -1.97 -5.50
C LEU A 268 -8.66 -0.87 -4.44
N LEU A 269 -7.53 -0.78 -3.74
CA LEU A 269 -7.27 0.26 -2.74
C LEU A 269 -7.28 1.66 -3.36
N SER A 270 -6.63 1.84 -4.51
CA SER A 270 -6.59 3.11 -5.24
C SER A 270 -7.98 3.63 -5.55
N ARG A 271 -8.89 2.73 -5.99
CA ARG A 271 -10.27 3.12 -6.30
C ARG A 271 -11.11 3.46 -5.07
N ALA A 272 -10.86 2.77 -3.96
CA ALA A 272 -11.51 2.99 -2.67
C ALA A 272 -10.92 4.17 -1.86
N LYS A 273 -9.73 4.67 -2.25
CA LYS A 273 -8.95 5.76 -1.63
C LYS A 273 -8.39 5.51 -0.22
N SER A 274 -8.92 4.54 0.52
CA SER A 274 -8.46 4.18 1.86
C SER A 274 -8.83 2.73 2.16
N LEU A 275 -8.01 2.03 2.95
CA LEU A 275 -8.23 0.63 3.29
C LEU A 275 -9.50 0.46 4.13
N ARG A 276 -9.79 1.42 5.02
CA ARG A 276 -11.06 1.46 5.78
C ARG A 276 -12.29 1.60 4.88
N ASN A 277 -12.21 2.43 3.85
CA ASN A 277 -13.32 2.59 2.91
C ASN A 277 -13.53 1.30 2.10
N LEU A 278 -12.43 0.64 1.73
CA LEU A 278 -12.48 -0.66 1.09
C LEU A 278 -13.09 -1.72 2.00
N ALA A 279 -12.77 -1.73 3.30
CA ALA A 279 -13.34 -2.65 4.29
C ALA A 279 -14.86 -2.46 4.50
N LYS A 280 -15.34 -1.22 4.38
CA LYS A 280 -16.77 -0.87 4.44
C LYS A 280 -17.53 -1.29 3.19
N ALA A 281 -16.86 -1.46 2.05
CA ALA A 281 -17.51 -1.83 0.80
C ALA A 281 -18.11 -3.25 0.91
N PRO A 282 -19.31 -3.49 0.37
CA PRO A 282 -19.87 -4.83 0.26
C PRO A 282 -19.16 -5.63 -0.85
N ALA A 283 -19.27 -6.96 -0.79
CA ALA A 283 -18.64 -7.85 -1.76
C ALA A 283 -19.10 -7.58 -3.20
N SER A 284 -20.37 -7.23 -3.41
CA SER A 284 -20.90 -6.88 -4.74
C SER A 284 -20.21 -5.65 -5.33
N THR A 285 -19.92 -4.63 -4.51
CA THR A 285 -19.15 -3.46 -4.95
C THR A 285 -17.72 -3.84 -5.26
N ILE A 286 -17.06 -4.61 -4.38
CA ILE A 286 -15.66 -5.06 -4.60
C ILE A 286 -15.53 -5.84 -5.90
N GLN A 287 -16.54 -6.64 -6.27
CA GLN A 287 -16.56 -7.41 -7.51
C GLN A 287 -16.46 -6.53 -8.77
N ILE A 288 -17.14 -5.38 -8.77
CA ILE A 288 -17.28 -4.48 -9.92
C ILE A 288 -16.34 -3.27 -9.89
N LEU A 289 -15.52 -3.12 -8.84
CA LEU A 289 -14.55 -2.03 -8.73
C LEU A 289 -13.64 -1.97 -9.96
N GLY A 290 -13.58 -0.81 -10.62
CA GLY A 290 -12.87 -0.60 -11.89
C GLY A 290 -13.73 -0.73 -13.15
N ALA A 291 -14.96 -1.25 -13.06
CA ALA A 291 -15.91 -1.34 -14.17
C ALA A 291 -17.15 -0.45 -13.95
N GLU A 292 -17.04 0.59 -13.13
CA GLU A 292 -18.21 1.37 -12.71
C GLU A 292 -18.85 2.12 -13.88
N MET A 293 -18.06 2.69 -14.78
CA MET A 293 -18.58 3.39 -15.96
C MET A 293 -19.42 2.46 -16.84
N THR A 294 -18.91 1.24 -17.09
CA THR A 294 -19.64 0.22 -17.86
C THR A 294 -20.93 -0.20 -17.15
N LEU A 295 -20.89 -0.37 -15.83
CA LEU A 295 -22.07 -0.71 -15.03
C LEU A 295 -23.15 0.38 -15.07
N PHE A 296 -22.77 1.65 -14.96
CA PHE A 296 -23.74 2.74 -15.01
C PHE A 296 -24.32 2.94 -16.41
N ASN A 297 -23.50 2.74 -17.45
CA ASN A 297 -23.97 2.78 -18.83
C ASN A 297 -24.96 1.64 -19.12
N SER A 298 -24.63 0.39 -18.74
CA SER A 298 -25.52 -0.76 -18.95
C SER A 298 -26.84 -0.61 -18.19
N GLN A 299 -26.81 -0.06 -16.98
CA GLN A 299 -28.03 0.23 -16.22
C GLN A 299 -28.90 1.31 -16.85
N ARG A 300 -28.29 2.31 -17.51
CA ARG A 300 -29.02 3.39 -18.19
C ARG A 300 -29.63 2.89 -19.50
N ASP A 301 -28.88 2.09 -20.25
CA ASP A 301 -29.24 1.67 -21.58
C ASP A 301 -30.02 0.33 -21.57
N GLY A 302 -30.13 -0.33 -20.41
CA GLY A 302 -30.87 -1.59 -20.21
C GLY A 302 -30.11 -2.83 -20.68
N GLU A 303 -28.79 -2.72 -20.87
CA GLU A 303 -27.91 -3.81 -21.30
C GLU A 303 -27.42 -4.68 -20.13
N ASP A 304 -26.75 -5.79 -20.46
CA ASP A 304 -26.17 -6.70 -19.47
C ASP A 304 -25.06 -6.04 -18.65
N ASN A 305 -25.17 -6.18 -17.32
CA ASN A 305 -24.18 -5.62 -16.40
C ASN A 305 -22.83 -6.36 -16.46
N PRO A 306 -21.70 -5.65 -16.27
CA PRO A 306 -20.38 -6.27 -16.22
C PRO A 306 -20.26 -7.24 -15.03
N LYS A 307 -19.64 -8.40 -15.27
CA LYS A 307 -19.51 -9.48 -14.28
C LYS A 307 -18.37 -9.26 -13.28
N TYR A 308 -17.37 -8.45 -13.62
CA TYR A 308 -16.16 -8.22 -12.82
C TYR A 308 -15.47 -6.92 -13.24
N GLY A 309 -14.67 -6.34 -12.33
CA GLY A 309 -13.78 -5.21 -12.60
C GLY A 309 -12.30 -5.62 -12.48
N PHE A 310 -11.53 -4.93 -11.63
CA PHE A 310 -10.10 -5.19 -11.44
C PHE A 310 -9.78 -6.61 -10.99
N LEU A 311 -10.71 -7.29 -10.30
CA LEU A 311 -10.55 -8.70 -9.92
C LEU A 311 -10.29 -9.61 -11.11
N TYR A 312 -10.71 -9.24 -12.32
CA TYR A 312 -10.38 -10.01 -13.52
C TYR A 312 -8.88 -10.25 -13.68
N GLN A 313 -8.03 -9.30 -13.26
CA GLN A 313 -6.58 -9.40 -13.40
C GLN A 313 -5.93 -10.35 -12.38
N ALA A 314 -6.71 -10.89 -11.43
CA ALA A 314 -6.20 -11.84 -10.46
C ALA A 314 -5.90 -13.19 -11.12
N GLU A 315 -4.77 -13.80 -10.77
CA GLU A 315 -4.32 -15.09 -11.32
C GLU A 315 -5.38 -16.18 -11.14
N LEU A 316 -5.97 -16.28 -9.93
CA LEU A 316 -7.03 -17.24 -9.60
C LEU A 316 -8.26 -17.18 -10.54
N ILE A 317 -8.53 -16.03 -11.15
CA ILE A 317 -9.67 -15.86 -12.07
C ILE A 317 -9.24 -16.10 -13.52
N GLN A 318 -7.99 -15.80 -13.87
CA GLN A 318 -7.46 -16.02 -15.21
C GLN A 318 -7.30 -17.50 -15.56
N GLU A 319 -6.91 -18.33 -14.58
CA GLU A 319 -6.76 -19.78 -14.74
C GLU A 319 -8.08 -20.51 -15.03
N VAL A 320 -9.21 -19.92 -14.67
CA VAL A 320 -10.54 -20.53 -14.81
C VAL A 320 -11.11 -20.31 -16.20
N GLU A 321 -11.85 -21.30 -16.70
CA GLU A 321 -12.60 -21.23 -17.96
C GLU A 321 -13.58 -20.03 -17.99
N LYS A 322 -13.70 -19.39 -19.17
CA LYS A 322 -14.41 -18.11 -19.36
C LYS A 322 -15.84 -18.10 -18.81
N GLU A 323 -16.57 -19.20 -18.95
CA GLU A 323 -17.97 -19.32 -18.47
C GLU A 323 -18.08 -19.26 -16.94
N MET A 324 -17.07 -19.80 -16.25
CA MET A 324 -17.06 -19.95 -14.79
C MET A 324 -16.41 -18.75 -14.08
N ARG A 325 -15.70 -17.88 -14.81
CA ARG A 325 -15.05 -16.67 -14.25
C ARG A 325 -16.00 -15.78 -13.48
N GLY A 326 -17.24 -15.61 -13.91
CA GLY A 326 -18.23 -14.81 -13.19
C GLY A 326 -18.61 -15.37 -11.82
N LYS A 327 -18.73 -16.70 -11.72
CA LYS A 327 -19.04 -17.40 -10.45
C LYS A 327 -17.85 -17.30 -9.49
N VAL A 328 -16.63 -17.53 -10.01
CA VAL A 328 -15.40 -17.45 -9.23
C VAL A 328 -15.13 -16.02 -8.77
N ALA A 329 -15.30 -15.01 -9.63
CA ALA A 329 -15.14 -13.60 -9.26
C ALA A 329 -16.05 -13.19 -8.11
N ARG A 330 -17.31 -13.67 -8.08
CA ARG A 330 -18.23 -13.44 -6.96
C ARG A 330 -17.74 -14.09 -5.67
N GLN A 331 -17.24 -15.33 -5.73
CA GLN A 331 -16.69 -16.02 -4.55
C GLN A 331 -15.43 -15.31 -4.03
N VAL A 332 -14.51 -14.93 -4.93
CA VAL A 332 -13.30 -14.19 -4.59
C VAL A 332 -13.65 -12.84 -3.97
N ALA A 333 -14.64 -12.10 -4.49
CA ALA A 333 -15.07 -10.84 -3.91
C ALA A 333 -15.65 -11.00 -2.49
N CYS A 334 -16.43 -12.07 -2.24
CA CYS A 334 -16.92 -12.40 -0.90
C CYS A 334 -15.77 -12.68 0.08
N GLN A 335 -14.79 -13.48 -0.34
CA GLN A 335 -13.62 -13.80 0.49
C GLN A 335 -12.72 -12.57 0.70
N ALA A 336 -12.53 -11.75 -0.33
CA ALA A 336 -11.78 -10.50 -0.25
C ALA A 336 -12.41 -9.56 0.78
N ALA A 337 -13.75 -9.39 0.77
CA ALA A 337 -14.44 -8.53 1.74
C ALA A 337 -14.19 -8.97 3.20
N ILE A 338 -14.13 -10.28 3.46
CA ILE A 338 -13.84 -10.83 4.79
C ILE A 338 -12.38 -10.56 5.16
N ARG A 339 -11.44 -10.90 4.27
CA ARG A 339 -9.99 -10.75 4.50
C ARG A 339 -9.57 -9.29 4.69
N ILE A 340 -10.15 -8.35 3.94
CA ILE A 340 -9.88 -6.91 4.09
C ILE A 340 -10.33 -6.41 5.47
N ARG A 341 -11.49 -6.86 5.96
CA ARG A 341 -11.95 -6.49 7.30
C ARG A 341 -11.07 -7.08 8.39
N GLN A 342 -10.52 -8.27 8.17
CA GLN A 342 -9.52 -8.86 9.07
C GLN A 342 -8.20 -8.08 9.02
N ASP A 343 -7.76 -7.62 7.85
CA ASP A 343 -6.55 -6.80 7.73
C ASP A 343 -6.70 -5.44 8.45
N VAL A 344 -7.89 -4.83 8.38
CA VAL A 344 -8.16 -3.50 8.98
C VAL A 344 -8.51 -3.56 10.47
N PHE A 345 -9.37 -4.49 10.87
CA PHE A 345 -9.95 -4.53 12.22
C PHE A 345 -9.42 -5.70 13.05
N GLY A 346 -8.71 -6.65 12.45
CA GLY A 346 -8.18 -7.81 13.15
C GLY A 346 -7.06 -7.43 14.12
N SER A 347 -6.99 -8.15 15.23
CA SER A 347 -5.88 -8.03 16.17
C SER A 347 -4.60 -8.59 15.52
N LYS A 348 -3.42 -8.03 15.84
CA LYS A 348 -2.13 -8.48 15.26
C LYS A 348 -1.89 -9.98 15.45
N ASP A 349 -2.38 -10.56 16.55
CA ASP A 349 -2.25 -11.99 16.86
C ASP A 349 -3.10 -12.90 15.94
N GLU A 350 -4.26 -12.42 15.47
CA GLU A 350 -5.12 -13.14 14.51
C GLU A 350 -4.53 -13.14 13.09
N GLN A 351 -3.79 -12.08 12.72
CA GLN A 351 -3.14 -11.98 11.42
C GLN A 351 -2.04 -13.03 11.24
N ASP A 352 -1.30 -13.37 12.31
CA ASP A 352 -0.26 -14.40 12.27
C ASP A 352 -0.84 -15.83 12.25
N GLN A 353 -1.93 -16.09 12.99
CA GLN A 353 -2.62 -17.38 12.93
C GLN A 353 -3.25 -17.64 11.55
N ASN A 354 -3.76 -16.60 10.88
CA ASN A 354 -4.35 -16.75 9.55
C ASN A 354 -3.30 -16.98 8.45
N ARG A 355 -2.12 -16.36 8.52
CA ARG A 355 -0.99 -16.71 7.63
C ARG A 355 -0.59 -18.18 7.79
N GLN A 356 -0.59 -18.70 9.02
CA GLN A 356 -0.32 -20.13 9.26
C GLN A 356 -1.43 -21.03 8.72
N ASN A 357 -2.69 -20.62 8.82
CA ASN A 357 -3.83 -21.38 8.29
C ASN A 357 -3.92 -21.34 6.76
N ALA A 358 -3.61 -20.21 6.11
CA ALA A 358 -3.50 -20.11 4.66
C ALA A 358 -2.39 -21.02 4.12
N ASN A 359 -1.21 -21.03 4.77
CA ASN A 359 -0.13 -21.96 4.43
C ASN A 359 -0.51 -23.44 4.65
N LYS A 360 -1.32 -23.76 5.66
CA LYS A 360 -1.86 -25.11 5.85
C LYS A 360 -2.84 -25.49 4.75
N LEU A 361 -3.70 -24.57 4.30
CA LEU A 361 -4.66 -24.80 3.22
C LEU A 361 -3.97 -24.97 1.86
N ILE A 362 -2.95 -24.17 1.56
CA ILE A 362 -2.13 -24.32 0.34
C ILE A 362 -1.39 -25.67 0.37
N LYS A 363 -0.81 -26.06 1.52
CA LYS A 363 -0.22 -27.39 1.69
C LYS A 363 -1.27 -28.49 1.50
N LEU A 364 -2.46 -28.36 2.06
CA LEU A 364 -3.56 -29.32 1.89
C LEU A 364 -4.02 -29.43 0.42
N GLN A 365 -4.04 -28.33 -0.33
CA GLN A 365 -4.33 -28.33 -1.77
C GLN A 365 -3.22 -29.05 -2.56
N GLN A 366 -1.95 -28.75 -2.28
CA GLN A 366 -0.80 -29.47 -2.86
C GLN A 366 -0.80 -30.97 -2.50
N TYR A 367 -1.26 -31.33 -1.29
CA TYR A 367 -1.46 -32.73 -0.91
C TYR A 367 -2.61 -33.40 -1.67
N LYS A 368 -3.72 -32.69 -1.92
CA LYS A 368 -4.84 -33.19 -2.73
C LYS A 368 -4.46 -33.36 -4.21
N GLU A 369 -3.72 -32.43 -4.79
CA GLU A 369 -3.18 -32.55 -6.15
C GLU A 369 -2.20 -33.73 -6.26
N LYS A 370 -1.33 -33.92 -5.26
CA LYS A 370 -0.44 -35.10 -5.19
C LYS A 370 -1.20 -36.43 -5.02
N GLN A 371 -2.37 -36.43 -4.37
CA GLN A 371 -3.22 -37.62 -4.25
C GLN A 371 -3.94 -37.92 -5.57
N GLN A 372 -4.46 -36.91 -6.26
CA GLN A 372 -5.06 -37.06 -7.59
C GLN A 372 -4.04 -37.56 -8.64
N LEU A 373 -2.80 -37.09 -8.58
CA LEU A 373 -1.70 -37.62 -9.41
C LEU A 373 -1.40 -39.10 -9.10
N LYS A 374 -1.47 -39.53 -7.83
CA LYS A 374 -1.28 -40.95 -7.47
C LYS A 374 -2.44 -41.85 -7.91
N GLU A 375 -3.67 -41.36 -7.84
CA GLU A 375 -4.87 -42.06 -8.33
C GLU A 375 -4.89 -42.16 -9.86
N THR A 376 -4.26 -41.22 -10.59
CA THR A 376 -4.16 -41.25 -12.06
C THR A 376 -3.05 -42.18 -12.56
N ILE A 377 -2.02 -42.46 -11.74
CA ILE A 377 -0.88 -43.33 -12.09
C ILE A 377 -1.19 -44.82 -11.82
N GLN A 378 -2.07 -45.13 -10.86
CA GLN A 378 -2.45 -46.51 -10.52
C GLN A 378 -3.20 -47.28 -11.62
N PRO A 379 -4.12 -46.70 -12.42
CA PRO A 379 -4.77 -47.43 -13.53
C PRO A 379 -3.84 -47.62 -14.74
N LYS A 380 -2.94 -46.66 -15.03
CA LYS A 380 -2.00 -46.78 -16.17
C LYS A 380 -0.89 -47.82 -15.96
N ALA A 381 -0.52 -48.12 -14.71
CA ALA A 381 0.41 -49.18 -14.41
C ALA A 381 -0.20 -50.59 -14.57
N GLN A 382 -1.53 -50.74 -14.53
CA GLN A 382 -2.22 -52.01 -14.76
C GLN A 382 -2.48 -52.27 -16.25
N GLU A 383 -2.74 -51.23 -17.04
CA GLU A 383 -2.90 -51.33 -18.50
C GLU A 383 -1.58 -51.74 -19.19
N VAL A 384 -0.43 -51.19 -18.77
CA VAL A 384 0.88 -51.55 -19.36
C VAL A 384 1.27 -53.01 -19.04
N VAL A 385 0.84 -53.57 -17.91
CA VAL A 385 1.09 -54.98 -17.54
C VAL A 385 0.13 -55.93 -18.29
N GLN A 386 -1.04 -55.46 -18.73
CA GLN A 386 -1.96 -56.22 -19.58
C GLN A 386 -1.51 -56.19 -21.05
N GLU A 387 -1.06 -55.04 -21.57
CA GLU A 387 -0.52 -54.92 -22.92
C GLU A 387 0.76 -55.74 -23.11
N GLN A 388 1.66 -55.80 -22.12
CA GLN A 388 2.85 -56.67 -22.19
C GLN A 388 2.51 -58.17 -22.20
N LYS A 389 1.42 -58.59 -21.55
CA LYS A 389 0.95 -59.99 -21.57
C LYS A 389 0.25 -60.37 -22.88
N GLU A 390 -0.37 -59.40 -23.57
CA GLU A 390 -0.96 -59.62 -24.90
C GLU A 390 0.11 -59.68 -25.99
N ILE A 391 1.18 -58.88 -25.88
CA ILE A 391 2.32 -58.92 -26.81
C ILE A 391 3.08 -60.25 -26.68
N ASP A 392 3.32 -60.73 -25.45
CA ASP A 392 3.98 -62.03 -25.22
C ASP A 392 3.13 -63.25 -25.66
N MET A 393 1.80 -63.10 -25.83
CA MET A 393 0.94 -64.15 -26.39
C MET A 393 0.92 -64.19 -27.92
N PHE A 394 1.17 -63.06 -28.59
CA PHE A 394 1.14 -62.98 -30.06
C PHE A 394 2.45 -63.45 -30.71
N ASP A 395 3.59 -63.35 -30.01
CA ASP A 395 4.90 -63.78 -30.54
C ASP A 395 5.16 -65.30 -30.46
N VAL A 396 4.24 -66.09 -29.87
CA VAL A 396 4.37 -67.56 -29.76
C VAL A 396 3.61 -68.32 -30.88
N VAL A 397 2.86 -67.64 -31.76
CA VAL A 397 1.99 -68.31 -32.76
C VAL A 397 2.58 -68.34 -34.19
N PHE A 398 3.74 -67.73 -34.44
CA PHE A 398 4.38 -67.72 -35.78
C PHE A 398 5.70 -68.49 -35.89
N LEU A 399 5.78 -69.67 -35.29
CA LEU A 399 6.80 -70.66 -35.66
C LEU A 399 6.20 -72.07 -35.53
N GLU A 400 5.77 -72.67 -36.65
CA GLU A 400 6.00 -74.09 -36.96
C GLU A 400 5.58 -74.44 -38.42
N PRO A 401 6.15 -75.52 -39.02
CA PRO A 401 6.47 -75.61 -40.43
C PRO A 401 5.46 -76.42 -41.25
N SER A 402 5.28 -76.11 -42.54
CA SER A 402 4.53 -76.98 -43.46
C SER A 402 5.34 -77.38 -44.70
N LYS A 403 5.32 -78.70 -44.91
CA LYS A 403 6.08 -79.51 -45.86
C LYS A 403 5.44 -79.50 -47.26
N LYS A 404 6.29 -79.40 -48.28
CA LYS A 404 6.39 -80.15 -49.56
C LYS A 404 5.14 -80.85 -50.20
N ARG A 405 5.08 -80.68 -51.53
CA ARG A 405 4.59 -81.55 -52.65
C ARG A 405 3.09 -81.42 -53.03
N GLN A 406 2.79 -80.99 -54.26
CA GLN A 406 2.89 -81.73 -55.53
C GLN A 406 3.17 -80.76 -56.68
#